data_AF-A0A7X7Q322-F1
#
_entry.id   AF-A0A7X7Q322-F1
#
_cell.length_a   1.000
_cell.length_b   1.000
_cell.length_c   1.000
_cell.angle_alpha   90.00
_cell.angle_beta   90.00
_cell.angle_gamma   90.00
#
_symmetry.space_group_name_H-M   'P 1'
#
loop_
_entity.id
_entity.type
_entity.pdbx_description
1 polymer ?
#
loop_
_entity_poly.entity_id
_entity_poly.type
_entity_poly.pdbx_seq_one_letter_code
_entity_poly.pdbx_strand_id
1 'polypeptide(L)'
;MRDFDSWLGTFRESIADYTYYVDFPSVIKNVEKIKIELNILNVLVGSKNIENEFEIIITKYPETLKCIPILIAKREMEVYAEDEEGSYNFRFDNPNYSIEEYKMFMRKTGLFDLIQNRIINNLYSY
;
A
#
# COMPACT_ATOMS: atom_id res chain seq x y z
N MET A 1 -13.23 -4.85 -14.57
CA MET A 1 -12.00 -4.09 -14.26
C MET A 1 -12.19 -3.56 -12.85
N ARG A 2 -11.38 -4.00 -11.88
CA ARG A 2 -11.62 -3.69 -10.45
C ARG A 2 -11.19 -2.25 -10.18
N ASP A 3 -12.18 -1.37 -10.22
CA ASP A 3 -12.09 0.04 -9.91
C ASP A 3 -11.43 0.23 -8.55
N PHE A 4 -10.38 1.04 -8.46
CA PHE A 4 -9.72 1.26 -7.17
C PHE A 4 -10.64 2.04 -6.23
N ASP A 5 -11.43 2.98 -6.74
CA ASP A 5 -12.46 3.68 -5.96
C ASP A 5 -13.63 2.75 -5.60
N SER A 6 -13.94 1.73 -6.41
CA SER A 6 -14.81 0.61 -5.98
C SER A 6 -14.11 -0.39 -5.06
N TRP A 7 -12.79 -0.53 -5.08
CA TRP A 7 -12.04 -1.44 -4.20
C TRP A 7 -11.86 -0.81 -2.81
N LEU A 8 -11.50 0.48 -2.75
CA LEU A 8 -11.51 1.32 -1.56
C LEU A 8 -12.94 1.57 -1.08
N GLY A 9 -13.87 1.70 -2.03
CA GLY A 9 -15.32 1.71 -1.82
C GLY A 9 -15.81 0.42 -1.18
N THR A 10 -15.43 -0.77 -1.68
CA THR A 10 -15.72 -2.06 -1.03
C THR A 10 -15.03 -2.19 0.32
N PHE A 11 -13.87 -1.54 0.52
CA PHE A 11 -13.22 -1.48 1.82
C PHE A 11 -13.97 -0.58 2.81
N ARG A 12 -14.68 0.46 2.34
CA ARG A 12 -15.55 1.33 3.17
C ARG A 12 -16.98 0.77 3.34
N GLU A 13 -17.57 0.19 2.29
CA GLU A 13 -18.90 -0.46 2.30
C GLU A 13 -18.89 -1.77 3.08
N SER A 14 -17.84 -2.60 2.97
CA SER A 14 -17.76 -3.82 3.78
C SER A 14 -17.71 -3.51 5.27
N ILE A 15 -17.29 -2.30 5.67
CA ILE A 15 -17.23 -1.80 7.04
C ILE A 15 -18.58 -1.19 7.48
N ALA A 16 -19.41 -0.79 6.52
CA ALA A 16 -20.67 -0.08 6.76
C ALA A 16 -21.93 -0.95 6.64
N ASP A 17 -21.86 -2.16 6.07
CA ASP A 17 -22.98 -3.11 6.10
C ASP A 17 -22.81 -4.15 7.22
N TYR A 18 -23.44 -3.88 8.37
CA TYR A 18 -23.81 -4.91 9.34
C TYR A 18 -24.62 -5.98 8.59
N THR A 19 -24.28 -7.26 8.52
CA THR A 19 -24.41 -8.23 9.62
C THR A 19 -24.08 -9.60 9.00
N TYR A 20 -22.89 -10.18 9.18
CA TYR A 20 -22.85 -11.65 9.23
C TYR A 20 -21.61 -12.28 9.90
N TYR A 21 -20.35 -11.82 9.75
CA TYR A 21 -19.24 -12.65 10.26
C TYR A 21 -17.91 -12.03 10.75
N VAL A 22 -17.68 -10.72 10.85
CA VAL A 22 -16.35 -10.23 11.30
C VAL A 22 -16.46 -9.01 12.21
N ASP A 23 -15.68 -9.01 13.28
CA ASP A 23 -15.61 -8.01 14.36
C ASP A 23 -15.22 -6.60 13.83
N PHE A 24 -16.24 -5.81 13.46
CA PHE A 24 -16.16 -4.49 12.83
C PHE A 24 -15.34 -3.40 13.57
N PRO A 25 -15.40 -3.28 14.91
CA PRO A 25 -14.64 -2.27 15.62
C PRO A 25 -13.13 -2.40 15.42
N SER A 26 -12.64 -3.63 15.27
CA SER A 26 -11.23 -3.95 15.07
C SER A 26 -10.71 -3.52 13.69
N VAL A 27 -11.55 -3.66 12.64
CA VAL A 27 -11.21 -3.26 11.27
C VAL A 27 -11.24 -1.74 11.12
N ILE A 28 -12.29 -1.07 11.61
CA ILE A 28 -12.40 0.40 11.62
C ILE A 28 -11.22 1.03 12.33
N LYS A 29 -10.88 0.51 13.51
CA LYS A 29 -9.76 0.99 14.31
C LYS A 29 -8.42 0.82 13.59
N ASN A 30 -8.25 -0.21 12.77
CA ASN A 30 -7.01 -0.42 12.01
C ASN A 30 -6.91 0.46 10.76
N VAL A 31 -8.03 0.76 10.10
CA VAL A 31 -8.07 1.72 8.97
C VAL A 31 -7.85 3.15 9.45
N GLU A 32 -8.48 3.55 10.56
CA GLU A 32 -8.23 4.87 11.18
C GLU A 32 -6.77 5.05 11.59
N LYS A 33 -6.13 3.98 12.09
CA LYS A 33 -4.72 4.00 12.53
C LYS A 33 -3.72 4.27 11.42
N ILE A 34 -4.03 3.96 10.16
CA ILE A 34 -3.11 4.10 9.02
C ILE A 34 -3.53 5.21 8.06
N LYS A 35 -4.60 5.94 8.39
CA LYS A 35 -5.22 6.94 7.50
C LYS A 35 -4.28 8.10 7.18
N ILE A 36 -3.48 8.51 8.16
CA ILE A 36 -2.52 9.61 8.00
C ILE A 36 -1.42 9.16 7.03
N GLU A 37 -0.87 7.98 7.25
CA GLU A 37 0.18 7.36 6.46
C GLU A 37 -0.26 7.13 5.01
N LEU A 38 -1.47 6.61 4.81
CA LEU A 38 -2.07 6.46 3.47
C LEU A 38 -2.24 7.81 2.76
N ASN A 39 -2.63 8.86 3.48
CA ASN A 39 -2.76 10.19 2.91
C ASN A 39 -1.41 10.78 2.47
N ILE A 40 -0.32 10.46 3.17
CA ILE A 40 1.03 10.85 2.76
C ILE A 40 1.42 10.11 1.47
N LEU A 41 1.15 8.80 1.38
CA LEU A 41 1.43 8.01 0.18
C LEU A 41 0.62 8.44 -1.05
N ASN A 42 -0.46 9.21 -0.88
CA ASN A 42 -1.19 9.77 -2.03
C ASN A 42 -0.35 10.70 -2.90
N VAL A 43 0.77 11.25 -2.38
CA VAL A 43 1.72 12.04 -3.18
C VAL A 43 2.29 11.23 -4.34
N LEU A 44 2.43 9.91 -4.17
CA LEU A 44 2.98 9.01 -5.20
C LEU A 44 2.03 8.81 -6.39
N VAL A 45 0.75 9.12 -6.22
CA VAL A 45 -0.28 8.82 -7.21
C VAL A 45 -0.16 9.80 -8.39
N GLY A 46 -0.01 9.28 -9.60
CA GLY A 46 0.22 10.11 -10.80
C GLY A 46 1.62 10.74 -10.88
N SER A 47 2.53 10.37 -9.97
CA SER A 47 3.91 10.87 -9.99
C SER A 47 4.66 10.42 -11.24
N LYS A 48 5.51 11.29 -11.79
CA LYS A 48 6.45 10.94 -12.86
C LYS A 48 7.80 10.44 -12.33
N ASN A 49 8.06 10.61 -11.03
CA ASN A 49 9.30 10.28 -10.35
C ASN A 49 9.02 9.47 -9.07
N ILE A 50 8.12 8.48 -9.17
CA ILE A 50 7.54 7.79 -8.01
C ILE A 50 8.60 7.18 -7.07
N GLU A 51 9.71 6.68 -7.61
CA GLU A 51 10.79 6.09 -6.80
C GLU A 51 11.52 7.11 -5.91
N ASN A 52 11.82 8.29 -6.46
CA ASN A 52 12.47 9.36 -5.70
C ASN A 52 11.53 9.95 -4.65
N GLU A 53 10.25 10.13 -5.00
CA GLU A 53 9.25 10.60 -4.05
C GLU A 53 8.99 9.58 -2.95
N PHE A 54 8.99 8.28 -3.29
CA PHE A 54 8.89 7.21 -2.31
C PHE A 54 10.05 7.26 -1.34
N GLU A 55 11.29 7.37 -1.83
CA GLU A 55 12.47 7.50 -0.98
C GLU A 55 12.39 8.70 -0.03
N ILE A 56 11.97 9.86 -0.54
CA ILE A 56 11.76 11.07 0.29
C ILE A 56 10.70 10.83 1.36
N ILE A 57 9.58 10.18 1.00
CA ILE A 57 8.48 9.89 1.93
C ILE A 57 8.95 8.92 3.01
N ILE A 58 9.55 7.79 2.66
CA ILE A 58 10.00 6.80 3.64
C ILE A 58 11.09 7.38 4.55
N THR A 59 11.97 8.23 4.01
CA THR A 59 13.01 8.90 4.81
C THR A 59 12.41 9.86 5.85
N LYS A 60 11.36 10.60 5.49
CA LYS A 60 10.70 11.58 6.38
C LYS A 60 9.66 10.97 7.30
N TYR A 61 8.97 9.94 6.81
CA TYR A 61 7.80 9.30 7.41
C TYR A 61 7.92 7.78 7.29
N PRO A 62 8.90 7.15 7.97
CA PRO A 62 9.17 5.71 7.85
C PRO A 62 7.96 4.84 8.26
N GLU A 63 7.06 5.36 9.08
CA GLU A 63 5.79 4.71 9.45
C GLU A 63 4.90 4.39 8.26
N THR A 64 5.05 5.11 7.14
CA THR A 64 4.29 4.88 5.91
C THR A 64 4.56 3.52 5.27
N LEU A 65 5.71 2.89 5.56
CA LEU A 65 6.01 1.53 5.11
C LEU A 65 4.97 0.50 5.57
N LYS A 66 4.33 0.71 6.73
CA LYS A 66 3.29 -0.19 7.25
C LYS A 66 2.06 -0.28 6.35
N CYS A 67 1.87 0.68 5.45
CA CYS A 67 0.79 0.65 4.47
C CYS A 67 1.06 -0.35 3.34
N ILE A 68 2.33 -0.62 3.02
CA ILE A 68 2.72 -1.47 1.88
C ILE A 68 2.12 -2.89 1.96
N PRO A 69 2.28 -3.67 3.05
CA PRO A 69 1.67 -5.00 3.14
C PRO A 69 0.14 -4.94 3.03
N ILE A 70 -0.47 -3.86 3.52
CA ILE A 70 -1.93 -3.66 3.48
C ILE A 70 -2.40 -3.43 2.03
N LEU A 71 -1.64 -2.67 1.23
CA LEU A 71 -1.93 -2.41 -0.18
C LEU A 71 -1.88 -3.67 -1.03
N ILE A 72 -1.09 -4.68 -0.64
CA ILE A 72 -1.07 -6.02 -1.28
C ILE A 72 -1.97 -7.04 -0.58
N ALA A 73 -2.92 -6.58 0.25
CA ALA A 73 -3.86 -7.40 0.99
C ALA A 73 -3.23 -8.42 1.97
N LYS A 74 -2.02 -8.16 2.46
CA LYS A 74 -1.39 -8.91 3.56
C LYS A 74 -1.67 -8.22 4.90
N ARG A 75 -2.04 -9.02 5.90
CA ARG A 75 -2.24 -8.56 7.29
C ARG A 75 -0.94 -8.60 8.09
N GLU A 76 -0.03 -9.49 7.70
CA GLU A 76 1.28 -9.62 8.31
C GLU A 76 2.18 -8.47 7.88
N MET A 77 2.96 -7.95 8.83
CA MET A 77 3.95 -6.89 8.57
C MET A 77 5.27 -7.47 8.05
N GLU A 78 5.34 -8.79 7.89
CA GLU A 78 6.45 -9.50 7.30
C GLU A 78 6.01 -10.06 5.94
N VAL A 79 6.84 -9.89 4.92
CA VAL A 79 6.57 -10.41 3.58
C VAL A 79 7.81 -11.13 3.08
N TYR A 80 7.68 -12.44 2.97
CA TYR A 80 8.63 -13.27 2.25
C TYR A 80 8.48 -13.05 0.73
N ALA A 81 9.59 -12.77 0.06
CA ALA A 81 9.70 -12.65 -1.39
C ALA A 81 10.95 -13.40 -1.86
N GLU A 82 10.81 -14.22 -2.90
CA GLU A 82 11.90 -15.02 -3.46
C GLU A 82 11.87 -14.92 -4.98
N ASP A 83 13.03 -14.72 -5.57
CA ASP A 83 13.24 -14.70 -7.01
C ASP A 83 14.64 -15.22 -7.38
N GLU A 84 15.02 -15.05 -8.64
CA GLU A 84 16.32 -15.51 -9.18
C GLU A 84 17.54 -14.87 -8.50
N GLU A 85 17.38 -13.72 -7.84
CA GLU A 85 18.45 -13.02 -7.11
C GLU A 85 18.56 -13.46 -5.64
N GLY A 86 17.57 -14.20 -5.13
CA GLY A 86 17.59 -14.80 -3.79
C GLY A 86 16.27 -14.65 -3.03
N SER A 87 16.33 -14.94 -1.73
CA SER A 87 15.18 -14.83 -0.81
C SER A 87 15.34 -13.69 0.18
N TYR A 88 14.24 -12.96 0.38
CA TYR A 88 14.15 -11.78 1.23
C TYR A 88 12.95 -11.94 2.17
N ASN A 89 13.11 -11.49 3.42
CA ASN A 89 12.00 -11.42 4.38
C ASN A 89 11.81 -9.98 4.87
N PHE A 90 11.01 -9.21 4.14
CA PHE A 90 10.82 -7.79 4.37
C PHE A 90 9.93 -7.54 5.60
N ARG A 91 10.40 -6.70 6.53
CA ARG A 91 9.58 -6.19 7.63
C ARG A 91 9.15 -4.76 7.37
N PHE A 92 7.87 -4.45 7.53
CA PHE A 92 7.30 -3.12 7.25
C PHE A 92 6.94 -2.34 8.52
N ASP A 93 6.91 -3.03 9.66
CA ASP A 93 6.72 -2.44 10.98
C ASP A 93 8.03 -1.93 11.61
N ASN A 94 9.11 -2.66 11.35
CA ASN A 94 10.47 -2.34 11.74
C ASN A 94 11.41 -2.62 10.56
N PRO A 95 11.70 -1.61 9.73
CA PRO A 95 12.41 -1.80 8.47
C PRO A 95 13.77 -2.47 8.68
N ASN A 96 13.99 -3.60 8.00
CA ASN A 96 15.19 -4.43 8.15
C ASN A 96 16.14 -4.40 6.95
N TYR A 97 15.74 -3.72 5.87
CA TYR A 97 16.53 -3.52 4.67
C TYR A 97 16.67 -2.02 4.37
N SER A 98 17.56 -1.68 3.44
CA SER A 98 17.70 -0.32 2.91
C SER A 98 16.50 0.08 2.05
N ILE A 99 16.35 1.39 1.86
CA ILE A 99 15.29 1.96 1.02
C ILE A 99 15.36 1.42 -0.41
N GLU A 100 16.57 1.15 -0.94
CA GLU A 100 16.74 0.56 -2.27
C GLU A 100 16.12 -0.82 -2.40
N GLU A 101 16.22 -1.64 -1.36
CA GLU A 101 15.63 -2.98 -1.35
C GLU A 101 14.09 -2.90 -1.21
N TYR A 102 13.56 -1.93 -0.47
CA TYR A 102 12.11 -1.66 -0.48
C TYR A 102 11.65 -1.12 -1.84
N LYS A 103 12.42 -0.26 -2.51
CA LYS A 103 12.13 0.18 -3.89
C LYS A 103 12.14 -1.03 -4.84
N MET A 104 13.09 -1.94 -4.69
CA MET A 104 13.11 -3.20 -5.45
C MET A 104 11.85 -4.02 -5.22
N PHE A 105 11.44 -4.20 -3.96
CA PHE A 105 10.18 -4.88 -3.63
C PHE A 105 8.99 -4.21 -4.32
N MET A 106 8.88 -2.88 -4.25
CA MET A 106 7.80 -2.10 -4.87
C MET A 106 7.78 -2.23 -6.40
N ARG A 107 8.96 -2.28 -7.04
CA ARG A 107 9.10 -2.54 -8.49
C ARG A 107 8.67 -3.98 -8.84
N LYS A 108 9.25 -4.98 -8.17
CA LYS A 108 9.01 -6.41 -8.47
C LYS A 108 7.56 -6.84 -8.21
N THR A 109 6.89 -6.23 -7.24
CA THR A 109 5.47 -6.47 -6.96
C THR A 109 4.52 -5.69 -7.88
N GLY A 110 5.01 -4.77 -8.71
CA GLY A 110 4.20 -3.88 -9.53
C GLY A 110 3.43 -2.83 -8.73
N LEU A 111 3.77 -2.62 -7.45
CA LEU A 111 3.10 -1.66 -6.58
C LEU A 111 3.31 -0.22 -7.04
N PHE A 112 4.50 0.13 -7.54
CA PHE A 112 4.72 1.46 -8.10
C PHE A 112 3.80 1.72 -9.29
N ASP A 113 3.69 0.78 -10.23
CA ASP A 113 2.76 0.90 -11.35
C ASP A 113 1.30 0.98 -10.89
N LEU A 114 0.92 0.18 -9.90
CA LEU A 114 -0.44 0.20 -9.35
C LEU A 114 -0.77 1.56 -8.71
N ILE A 115 0.15 2.13 -7.93
CA ILE A 115 -0.03 3.42 -7.25
C ILE A 115 0.01 4.57 -8.27
N GLN A 116 1.00 4.57 -9.17
CA GLN A 116 1.19 5.61 -10.19
C GLN A 116 0.00 5.68 -11.14
N ASN A 117 -0.46 4.53 -11.65
CA ASN A 117 -1.51 4.45 -12.67
C ASN A 117 -2.93 4.47 -12.08
N ARG A 118 -3.08 4.47 -10.76
CA ARG A 118 -4.39 4.54 -10.09
C ARG A 118 -5.22 5.77 -10.49
N ILE A 119 -4.58 6.91 -10.83
CA ILE A 119 -5.27 8.11 -11.35
C ILE A 119 -5.37 8.12 -12.89
N ILE A 120 -4.41 7.55 -13.62
CA ILE A 120 -4.37 7.66 -15.10
C ILE A 120 -5.56 6.93 -15.73
N ASN A 121 -5.98 5.79 -15.17
CA ASN A 121 -7.17 5.07 -15.66
C ASN A 121 -8.51 5.75 -15.29
N ASN A 122 -8.53 6.67 -14.32
CA ASN A 122 -9.74 7.41 -13.92
C ASN A 122 -9.93 8.71 -14.73
N LEU A 123 -8.93 9.17 -15.48
CA LEU A 123 -9.03 10.37 -16.33
C LEU A 123 -9.39 10.09 -17.81
N TYR A 124 -9.35 8.84 -18.24
CA TYR A 124 -9.68 8.42 -19.62
C TYR A 124 -10.93 7.55 -19.75
N SER A 125 -11.68 7.36 -18.66
CA SER A 125 -13.00 6.71 -18.72
C SER A 125 -14.07 7.76 -18.98
N TYR A 126 -14.15 8.20 -20.24
CA TYR A 126 -15.26 8.98 -20.79
C TYR A 126 -16.50 8.08 -20.96
#